data_AF-A0A538GQG9-F1
#
_entry.id   AF-A0A538GQG9-F1
#
_cell.length_a   1.000
_cell.length_b   1.000
_cell.length_c   1.000
_cell.angle_alpha   90.00
_cell.angle_beta   90.00
_cell.angle_gamma   90.00
#
_symmetry.space_group_name_H-M   'P 1'
#
loop_
_entity.id
_entity.type
_entity.pdbx_description
1 polymer ?
#
loop_
_entity_poly.entity_id
_entity_poly.type
_entity_poly.pdbx_seq_one_letter_code
_entity_poly.pdbx_strand_id
1 'polypeptide(L)'
;MRAFFAGWELLKCERPSWLDPWEEDDWLELPVHQVFARPPGSPPLEQPWEPGGDELQFFLNDVEDGVWVCRRDPSITRPIGEIELRSASGIPIVAPEIQLLYKAKHHLDKDERDFRATVGRLSDERRSWLREALEIVHPGDPWLAELA
;
A
#
# COMPACT_ATOMS: atom_id res chain seq x y z
N MET A 1 0.10 16.67 4.13
CA MET A 1 -1.17 15.93 4.00
C MET A 1 -2.33 16.67 4.66
N ARG A 2 -2.33 16.90 5.98
CA ARG A 2 -3.43 17.57 6.72
C ARG A 2 -3.94 18.87 6.10
N ALA A 3 -3.03 19.75 5.65
CA ALA A 3 -3.39 21.02 5.02
C ALA A 3 -4.28 20.89 3.76
N PHE A 4 -4.22 19.76 3.05
CA PHE A 4 -5.07 19.49 1.88
C PHE A 4 -6.45 18.94 2.26
N PHE A 5 -6.62 18.48 3.50
CA PHE A 5 -7.81 17.82 4.01
C PHE A 5 -8.47 18.63 5.14
N ALA A 6 -8.42 19.97 5.05
CA ALA A 6 -9.06 20.85 6.01
C ALA A 6 -10.58 20.55 6.09
N GLY A 7 -11.08 20.28 7.29
CA GLY A 7 -12.48 19.93 7.55
C GLY A 7 -12.84 18.46 7.33
N TRP A 8 -11.93 17.64 6.80
CA TRP A 8 -12.12 16.20 6.69
C TRP A 8 -11.79 15.52 8.02
N GLU A 9 -12.43 14.38 8.27
CA GLU A 9 -12.06 13.50 9.38
C GLU A 9 -10.85 12.66 8.96
N LEU A 10 -9.77 12.74 9.74
CA LEU A 10 -8.54 11.99 9.50
C LEU A 10 -8.42 10.88 10.53
N LEU A 11 -8.23 9.65 10.04
CA LEU A 11 -8.19 8.46 10.88
C LEU A 11 -6.91 7.67 10.61
N LYS A 12 -6.45 6.93 11.60
CA LYS A 12 -5.36 5.96 11.52
C LYS A 12 -5.87 4.56 11.84
N CYS A 13 -5.23 3.55 11.25
CA CYS A 13 -5.54 2.15 11.49
C CYS A 13 -4.41 1.51 12.29
N GLU A 14 -4.58 1.44 13.61
CA GLU A 14 -3.64 0.75 14.51
C GLU A 14 -3.88 -0.75 14.53
N ARG A 15 -5.15 -1.16 14.37
CA ARG A 15 -5.59 -2.56 14.39
C ARG A 15 -6.48 -2.81 13.18
N PRO A 16 -6.46 -4.04 12.62
CA PRO A 16 -7.29 -4.37 11.46
C PRO A 16 -8.75 -3.98 11.68
N SER A 17 -9.31 -3.20 10.76
CA SER A 17 -10.70 -2.72 10.78
C SER A 17 -11.10 -1.88 12.00
N TRP A 18 -10.15 -1.34 12.77
CA TRP A 18 -10.42 -0.37 13.84
C TRP A 18 -9.73 0.94 13.48
N LEU A 19 -10.51 2.00 13.31
CA LEU A 19 -10.01 3.31 12.94
C LEU A 19 -10.13 4.25 14.14
N ASP A 20 -9.00 4.87 14.48
CA ASP A 20 -8.88 5.82 15.57
C ASP A 20 -8.60 7.22 14.99
N PRO A 21 -9.06 8.31 15.64
CA PRO A 21 -8.74 9.66 15.22
C PRO A 21 -7.23 9.88 15.11
N TRP A 22 -6.79 10.44 13.98
CA TRP A 22 -5.41 10.87 13.80
C TRP A 22 -5.34 12.37 14.08
N GLU A 23 -4.90 12.75 15.28
CA GLU A 23 -4.85 14.13 15.78
C GLU A 23 -3.59 14.90 15.31
N GLU A 24 -3.61 16.23 15.35
CA GLU A 24 -2.53 17.06 14.78
C GLU A 24 -1.14 16.77 15.38
N ASP A 25 -1.08 16.56 16.70
CA ASP A 25 0.16 16.27 17.44
C ASP A 25 0.51 14.77 17.50
N ASP A 26 -0.29 13.92 16.85
CA ASP A 26 -0.12 12.46 16.86
C ASP A 26 0.82 12.01 15.73
N TRP A 27 2.05 11.68 16.11
CA TRP A 27 3.02 11.11 15.19
C TRP A 27 2.67 9.65 14.88
N LEU A 28 2.71 9.28 13.60
CA LEU A 28 2.43 7.91 13.18
C LEU A 28 3.65 7.03 13.43
N GLU A 29 3.52 6.13 14.40
CA GLU A 29 4.51 5.10 14.67
C GLU A 29 4.07 3.76 14.07
N LEU A 30 5.06 2.90 13.80
CA LEU A 30 4.80 1.51 13.43
C LEU A 30 3.97 0.82 14.53
N PRO A 31 3.01 -0.05 14.18
CA PRO A 31 2.75 -0.60 12.85
C PRO A 31 1.69 0.16 12.02
N VAL A 32 1.47 1.45 12.27
CA VAL A 32 0.46 2.23 11.54
C VAL A 32 0.93 2.53 10.12
N HIS A 33 0.43 1.76 9.17
CA HIS A 33 0.78 1.91 7.75
C HIS A 33 -0.37 2.42 6.89
N GLN A 34 -1.51 2.74 7.50
CA GLN A 34 -2.71 3.15 6.79
C GLN A 34 -3.36 4.31 7.53
N VAL A 35 -3.66 5.35 6.77
CA VAL A 35 -4.50 6.45 7.21
C VAL A 35 -5.64 6.66 6.24
N PHE A 36 -6.72 7.22 6.74
CA PHE A 36 -7.95 7.45 6.01
C PHE A 36 -8.33 8.91 6.11
N ALA A 37 -8.92 9.44 5.05
CA ALA A 37 -9.55 10.75 5.04
C ALA A 37 -11.02 10.59 4.62
N ARG A 38 -11.94 11.03 5.47
CA ARG A 38 -13.38 10.99 5.23
C ARG A 38 -13.92 12.41 5.00
N PRO A 39 -14.68 12.66 3.94
CA PRO A 39 -15.17 14.00 3.62
C PRO A 39 -16.13 14.54 4.69
N PRO A 40 -16.27 15.87 4.81
CA PRO A 40 -17.28 16.47 5.66
C PRO A 40 -18.68 15.93 5.31
N GLY A 41 -19.46 15.53 6.32
CA GLY A 41 -20.79 14.97 6.13
C GLY A 41 -20.82 13.46 5.87
N SER A 42 -19.69 12.76 5.94
CA SER A 42 -19.68 11.30 6.05
C SER A 42 -20.57 10.82 7.20
N PRO A 43 -21.24 9.66 7.05
CA PRO A 43 -22.00 9.07 8.15
C PRO A 43 -21.08 8.78 9.34
N PRO A 44 -21.63 8.57 10.55
CA PRO A 44 -20.83 8.13 11.69
C PRO A 44 -19.96 6.92 11.33
N LEU A 45 -18.72 6.91 11.82
CA LEU A 45 -17.81 5.78 11.62
C LEU A 45 -18.39 4.54 12.31
N GLU A 46 -18.75 3.53 11.53
CA GLU A 46 -19.15 2.22 12.04
C GLU A 46 -17.92 1.34 12.26
N GLN A 47 -17.95 0.54 13.33
CA GLN A 47 -16.85 -0.35 13.71
C GLN A 47 -17.35 -1.79 13.90
N PRO A 48 -16.65 -2.82 13.38
CA PRO A 48 -15.41 -2.72 12.60
C PRO A 48 -15.61 -1.98 11.28
N TRP A 49 -14.63 -1.17 10.89
CA TRP A 49 -14.67 -0.39 9.66
C TRP A 49 -14.71 -1.32 8.45
N GLU A 50 -15.64 -1.01 7.54
CA GLU A 50 -15.73 -1.61 6.21
C GLU A 50 -15.46 -0.54 5.14
N PRO A 51 -14.77 -0.88 4.04
CA PRO A 51 -14.49 0.07 2.96
C PRO A 51 -15.75 0.72 2.38
N GLY A 52 -15.87 2.04 2.54
CA GLY A 52 -16.89 2.87 1.89
C GLY A 52 -16.45 3.41 0.52
N GLY A 53 -17.38 4.05 -0.20
CA GLY A 53 -17.13 4.59 -1.55
C GLY A 53 -16.50 6.00 -1.61
N ASP A 54 -16.65 6.79 -0.55
CA ASP A 54 -16.31 8.23 -0.54
C ASP A 54 -15.06 8.55 0.30
N GLU A 55 -14.38 7.53 0.83
CA GLU A 55 -13.23 7.68 1.72
C GLU A 55 -11.93 7.46 0.95
N LEU A 56 -10.90 8.24 1.28
CA LEU A 56 -9.58 8.05 0.71
C LEU A 56 -8.72 7.25 1.68
N GLN A 57 -8.20 6.12 1.22
CA GLN A 57 -7.23 5.31 1.95
C GLN A 57 -5.81 5.59 1.42
N PHE A 58 -4.89 5.83 2.34
CA PHE A 58 -3.47 6.03 2.04
C PHE A 58 -2.66 4.92 2.68
N PHE A 59 -1.86 4.23 1.88
CA PHE A 59 -0.84 3.32 2.37
C PHE A 59 0.48 4.08 2.51
N LEU A 60 1.03 4.06 3.71
CA LEU A 60 2.32 4.68 4.02
C LEU A 60 3.45 3.67 3.75
N ASN A 61 4.55 4.21 3.24
CA ASN A 61 5.78 3.47 2.95
C ASN A 61 6.91 4.07 3.77
N ASP A 62 7.70 3.20 4.41
CA ASP A 62 8.85 3.61 5.20
C ASP A 62 10.04 3.86 4.28
N VAL A 63 10.64 5.04 4.43
CA VAL A 63 11.83 5.46 3.68
C VAL A 63 12.85 6.02 4.65
N GLU A 64 14.04 5.45 4.67
CA GLU A 64 15.18 5.91 5.45
C GLU A 64 16.30 6.28 4.48
N ASP A 65 16.82 7.51 4.58
CA ASP A 65 17.92 8.02 3.74
C ASP A 65 17.74 7.79 2.22
N GLY A 66 16.50 7.89 1.74
CA GLY A 66 16.16 7.69 0.32
C GLY A 66 16.04 6.23 -0.10
N VAL A 67 16.05 5.30 0.85
CA VAL A 67 15.85 3.86 0.65
C VAL A 67 14.51 3.45 1.25
N TRP A 68 13.64 2.90 0.42
CA TRP A 68 12.43 2.24 0.86
C TRP A 68 12.75 0.91 1.54
N VAL A 69 12.08 0.66 2.67
CA VAL A 69 12.19 -0.57 3.44
C VAL A 69 10.86 -1.30 3.43
N CYS A 70 10.86 -2.56 3.01
CA CYS A 70 9.64 -3.36 2.99
C CYS A 70 9.19 -3.70 4.41
N ARG A 71 8.05 -3.16 4.83
CA ARG A 71 7.43 -3.50 6.14
C ARG A 71 7.10 -5.00 6.36
N ARG A 72 7.18 -5.86 5.34
CA ARG A 72 7.00 -7.31 5.50
C ARG A 72 8.30 -8.00 5.89
N ASP A 73 9.42 -7.56 5.33
CA ASP A 73 10.76 -8.06 5.61
C ASP A 73 11.78 -6.93 5.34
N PRO A 74 12.45 -6.40 6.37
CA PRO A 74 13.40 -5.29 6.22
C PRO A 74 14.64 -5.58 5.37
N SER A 75 14.92 -6.85 5.02
CA SER A 75 16.00 -7.19 4.08
C SER A 75 15.66 -6.79 2.64
N ILE A 76 14.37 -6.65 2.32
CA ILE A 76 13.90 -6.20 1.02
C ILE A 76 13.88 -4.67 1.02
N THR A 77 14.81 -4.09 0.27
CA THR A 77 14.98 -2.64 0.16
C THR A 77 15.13 -2.21 -1.29
N ARG A 78 14.79 -0.95 -1.59
CA ARG A 78 15.03 -0.32 -2.90
C ARG A 78 15.24 1.19 -2.77
N PRO A 79 16.03 1.83 -3.64
CA PRO A 79 16.02 3.29 -3.74
C PRO A 79 14.61 3.83 -3.99
N ILE A 80 14.25 4.95 -3.35
CA ILE A 80 12.91 5.54 -3.48
C ILE A 80 12.55 5.84 -4.95
N GLY A 81 13.53 6.26 -5.76
CA GLY A 81 13.35 6.52 -7.18
C GLY A 81 13.00 5.29 -8.03
N GLU A 82 13.16 4.08 -7.49
CA GLU A 82 12.77 2.85 -8.16
C GLU A 82 11.35 2.39 -7.78
N ILE A 83 10.86 2.82 -6.61
CA ILE A 83 9.51 2.52 -6.14
C ILE A 83 8.49 3.62 -6.45
N GLU A 84 8.94 4.81 -6.82
CA GLU A 84 8.09 5.92 -7.28
C GLU A 84 8.11 5.98 -8.81
N LEU A 85 6.95 5.79 -9.43
CA LEU A 85 6.76 6.00 -10.87
C LEU A 85 5.84 7.17 -11.11
N ARG A 86 5.81 7.66 -12.35
CA ARG A 86 4.79 8.58 -12.82
C ARG A 86 3.81 7.86 -13.72
N SER A 87 2.51 8.05 -13.46
CA SER A 87 1.45 7.64 -14.38
C SER A 87 1.58 8.41 -15.71
N ALA A 88 0.81 7.99 -16.73
CA ALA A 88 0.70 8.72 -17.99
C ALA A 88 0.21 10.18 -17.81
N SER A 89 -0.53 10.46 -16.72
CA SER A 89 -0.98 11.80 -16.35
C SER A 89 -0.02 12.54 -15.40
N GLY A 90 1.17 11.97 -15.14
CA GLY A 90 2.21 12.59 -14.30
C GLY A 90 2.01 12.41 -12.79
N ILE A 91 0.98 11.67 -12.37
CA ILE A 91 0.67 11.41 -10.96
C ILE A 91 1.71 10.43 -10.40
N PRO A 92 2.37 10.75 -9.26
CA PRO A 92 3.23 9.81 -8.57
C PRO A 92 2.42 8.59 -8.11
N ILE A 93 2.91 7.41 -8.45
CA ILE A 93 2.33 6.13 -8.05
C ILE A 93 3.43 5.24 -7.50
N VAL A 94 3.07 4.32 -6.61
CA VAL A 94 3.97 3.24 -6.23
C VAL A 94 4.17 2.30 -7.43
N ALA A 95 5.39 1.78 -7.57
CA ALA A 95 5.72 0.80 -8.60
C ALA A 95 4.78 -0.42 -8.50
N PRO A 96 4.21 -0.92 -9.62
CA PRO A 96 3.21 -1.97 -9.57
C PRO A 96 3.70 -3.26 -8.90
N GLU A 97 4.98 -3.61 -9.08
CA GLU A 97 5.58 -4.77 -8.40
C GLU A 97 5.56 -4.64 -6.86
N ILE A 98 5.74 -3.44 -6.31
CA ILE A 98 5.66 -3.18 -4.86
C ILE A 98 4.21 -3.34 -4.39
N GLN A 99 3.25 -2.85 -5.17
CA GLN A 99 1.83 -2.99 -4.86
C GLN A 99 1.39 -4.47 -4.90
N LEU A 100 1.89 -5.26 -5.85
CA LEU A 100 1.63 -6.69 -5.93
C LEU A 100 2.24 -7.44 -4.76
N LEU A 101 3.49 -7.14 -4.36
CA LEU A 101 4.12 -7.72 -3.17
C LEU A 101 3.22 -7.62 -1.93
N TYR A 102 2.56 -6.48 -1.72
CA TYR A 102 1.63 -6.32 -0.59
C TYR A 102 0.30 -7.08 -0.75
N LYS A 103 -0.16 -7.30 -1.98
CA LYS A 103 -1.43 -7.98 -2.30
C LYS A 103 -1.35 -9.49 -2.22
N ALA A 104 -0.16 -10.06 -2.46
CA ALA A 104 0.11 -11.50 -2.41
C ALA A 104 -0.30 -12.16 -1.08
N LYS A 105 -0.34 -11.41 0.04
CA LYS A 105 -0.75 -11.95 1.34
C LYS A 105 -2.15 -12.59 1.36
N HIS A 106 -3.11 -12.07 0.59
CA HIS A 106 -4.53 -12.41 0.78
C HIS A 106 -5.23 -13.04 -0.43
N HIS A 107 -4.74 -12.84 -1.66
CA HIS A 107 -5.35 -13.37 -2.88
C HIS A 107 -6.87 -13.13 -2.96
N LEU A 108 -7.35 -11.96 -2.55
CA LEU A 108 -8.76 -11.61 -2.76
C LEU A 108 -9.03 -11.52 -4.26
N ASP A 109 -10.30 -11.64 -4.70
CA ASP A 109 -10.67 -11.54 -6.12
C ASP A 109 -10.14 -10.26 -6.79
N LYS A 110 -10.04 -9.15 -6.03
CA LYS A 110 -9.42 -7.91 -6.53
C LYS A 110 -7.90 -8.03 -6.69
N ASP A 111 -7.23 -8.71 -5.78
CA ASP A 111 -5.77 -8.88 -5.80
C ASP A 111 -5.35 -9.76 -6.97
N GLU A 112 -6.10 -10.84 -7.21
CA GLU A 112 -5.96 -11.72 -8.37
C GLU A 112 -6.18 -10.99 -9.71
N ARG A 113 -7.22 -10.14 -9.79
CA ARG A 113 -7.47 -9.31 -10.97
C ARG A 113 -6.32 -8.32 -11.21
N ASP A 114 -5.85 -7.67 -10.15
CA ASP A 114 -4.74 -6.72 -10.24
C ASP A 114 -3.45 -7.41 -10.70
N PHE A 115 -3.14 -8.59 -10.17
CA PHE A 115 -2.00 -9.40 -10.59
C PHE A 115 -2.05 -9.73 -12.08
N ARG A 116 -3.14 -10.35 -12.55
CA ARG A 116 -3.30 -10.74 -13.96
C ARG A 116 -3.25 -9.55 -14.91
N ALA A 117 -3.80 -8.41 -14.51
CA ALA A 117 -3.78 -7.18 -15.31
C ALA A 117 -2.38 -6.54 -15.39
N THR A 118 -1.51 -6.82 -14.42
CA THR A 118 -0.23 -6.12 -14.23
C THR A 118 0.97 -6.97 -14.64
N VAL A 119 0.98 -8.28 -14.36
CA VAL A 119 2.16 -9.13 -14.49
C VAL A 119 2.76 -9.13 -15.92
N GLY A 120 1.90 -9.14 -16.95
CA GLY A 120 2.34 -9.09 -18.35
C GLY A 120 2.82 -7.71 -18.83
N ARG A 121 2.71 -6.67 -17.99
CA ARG A 121 3.15 -5.29 -18.27
C ARG A 121 4.43 -4.92 -17.54
N LEU A 122 4.90 -5.75 -16.61
CA LEU A 122 6.17 -5.57 -15.93
C LEU A 122 7.33 -5.85 -16.91
N SER A 123 8.43 -5.11 -16.79
CA SER A 123 9.68 -5.51 -17.42
C SER A 123 10.24 -6.78 -16.77
N ASP A 124 11.12 -7.48 -17.47
CA ASP A 124 11.77 -8.69 -16.96
C ASP A 124 12.47 -8.45 -15.62
N GLU A 125 13.15 -7.31 -15.47
CA GLU A 125 13.80 -6.90 -14.23
C GLU A 125 12.80 -6.75 -13.06
N ARG A 126 11.65 -6.10 -13.28
CA ARG A 126 10.63 -5.90 -12.23
C ARG A 126 9.93 -7.19 -11.87
N ARG A 127 9.74 -8.07 -12.85
CA ARG A 127 9.18 -9.41 -12.67
C ARG A 127 10.14 -10.29 -11.87
N SER A 128 11.44 -10.28 -12.19
CA SER A 128 12.47 -10.99 -11.41
C SER A 128 12.51 -10.50 -9.98
N TRP A 129 12.54 -9.18 -9.79
CA TRP A 129 12.52 -8.59 -8.46
C TRP A 129 11.28 -9.00 -7.65
N LEU A 130 10.08 -8.96 -8.26
CA LEU A 130 8.85 -9.38 -7.58
C LEU A 130 8.90 -10.86 -7.17
N ARG A 131 9.41 -11.73 -8.04
CA ARG A 131 9.63 -13.15 -7.73
C ARG A 131 10.54 -13.30 -6.51
N GLU A 132 11.72 -12.69 -6.54
CA GLU A 132 12.71 -12.78 -5.46
C GLU A 132 12.14 -12.28 -4.13
N ALA A 133 11.42 -11.15 -4.16
CA ALA A 133 10.75 -10.59 -2.98
C ALA A 133 9.67 -11.53 -2.44
N LEU A 134 8.85 -12.14 -3.31
CA LEU A 134 7.82 -13.10 -2.92
C LEU A 134 8.40 -14.40 -2.37
N GLU A 135 9.51 -14.89 -2.90
CA GLU A 135 10.21 -16.07 -2.35
C GLU A 135 10.64 -15.85 -0.89
N ILE A 136 10.97 -14.60 -0.51
CA ILE A 136 11.31 -14.23 0.86
C ILE A 136 10.06 -14.12 1.75
N VAL A 137 9.06 -13.33 1.35
CA VAL A 137 7.93 -13.01 2.24
C VAL A 137 6.80 -14.05 2.22
N HIS A 138 6.64 -14.76 1.11
CA HIS A 138 5.56 -15.70 0.83
C HIS A 138 6.10 -16.92 0.04
N PRO A 139 7.03 -17.73 0.62
CA PRO A 139 7.54 -18.91 -0.06
C PRO A 139 6.39 -19.87 -0.43
N GLY A 140 6.35 -20.28 -1.70
CA GLY A 140 5.28 -21.13 -2.24
C GLY A 140 4.02 -20.37 -2.70
N ASP A 141 4.07 -19.03 -2.75
CA ASP A 141 3.00 -18.22 -3.33
C ASP A 141 2.65 -18.67 -4.76
N PRO A 142 1.37 -18.81 -5.11
CA PRO A 142 0.95 -19.30 -6.42
C PRO A 142 1.41 -18.40 -7.58
N TRP A 143 1.58 -17.09 -7.36
CA TRP A 143 2.07 -16.17 -8.38
C TRP A 143 3.51 -16.46 -8.81
N LEU A 144 4.31 -17.16 -8.00
CA LEU A 144 5.69 -17.56 -8.35
C LEU A 144 5.75 -18.43 -9.61
N ALA A 145 4.73 -19.25 -9.88
CA ALA A 145 4.66 -20.06 -11.10
C ALA A 145 4.44 -19.20 -12.35
N GLU A 146 3.73 -18.07 -12.20
CA GLU A 146 3.36 -17.17 -13.29
C GLU A 146 4.41 -16.08 -13.55
N LEU A 147 5.34 -15.87 -12.61
CA LEU A 147 6.44 -14.93 -12.73
C LEU A 147 7.68 -15.53 -13.44
N ALA A 148 7.59 -16.74 -14.00
CA ALA A 148 8.74 -17.54 -14.49
C ALA A 148 9.21 -17.20 -15.90
#